data_AF-A0A0M0T971-F1
#
_entry.id   AF-A0A0M0T971-F1
#
_cell.length_a   1.000
_cell.length_b   1.000
_cell.length_c   1.000
_cell.angle_alpha   90.00
_cell.angle_beta   90.00
_cell.angle_gamma   90.00
#
_symmetry.space_group_name_H-M   'P 1'
#
loop_
_entity.id
_entity.type
_entity.pdbx_description
1 polymer ?
#
loop_
_entity_poly.entity_id
_entity_poly.type
_entity_poly.pdbx_seq_one_letter_code
_entity_poly.pdbx_strand_id
1 'polypeptide(L)'
;MVFFCHGIIDYATFHYQGENIEEGLFGPEEIKKVYESVFDFDAKITTYACRAGISESGGDFTGKDAGQDKSPAQRMASTWDVEVKAFEKRSIYTIVYGTGKEIKDAGNYGEVMSKYLADIEAYKKEKAKGNKNAKPPEKPKDYDIMQKRNRDLKERMDNENNGGGPIAPNGSWHLPGTAKTPEGLKVGLQNYKPIEWNT
;
A
#
# COMPACT_ATOMS: atom_id res chain seq x y z
N MET A 1 1.18 -1.93 11.80
CA MET A 1 0.88 -3.01 10.82
C MET A 1 0.15 -2.42 9.62
N VAL A 2 0.45 -2.85 8.38
CA VAL A 2 -0.25 -2.41 7.15
C VAL A 2 -0.74 -3.66 6.41
N PHE A 3 -2.05 -3.76 6.19
CA PHE A 3 -2.67 -4.82 5.40
C PHE A 3 -3.54 -4.19 4.30
N PHE A 4 -3.51 -4.77 3.10
CA PHE A 4 -4.36 -4.35 2.00
C PHE A 4 -5.63 -5.19 2.00
N CYS A 5 -6.77 -4.54 2.19
CA CYS A 5 -8.09 -5.15 2.19
C CYS A 5 -9.06 -4.24 1.44
N HIS A 6 -10.13 -4.83 0.90
CA HIS A 6 -11.21 -4.04 0.33
C HIS A 6 -12.15 -3.58 1.44
N GLY A 7 -12.87 -2.49 1.19
CA GLY A 7 -13.90 -2.00 2.11
C GLY A 7 -15.25 -2.04 1.43
N ILE A 8 -16.24 -2.57 2.13
CA ILE A 8 -17.64 -2.22 1.95
C ILE A 8 -18.03 -1.31 3.11
N ILE A 9 -19.17 -0.63 3.02
CA ILE A 9 -19.61 0.23 4.11
C ILE A 9 -19.77 -0.63 5.36
N ASP A 10 -19.27 -0.13 6.50
CA ASP A 10 -19.20 -0.81 7.80
C ASP A 10 -18.29 -2.04 7.93
N TYR A 11 -17.68 -2.54 6.85
CA TYR A 11 -16.82 -3.74 6.92
C TYR A 11 -15.55 -3.61 6.07
N ALA A 12 -14.42 -4.07 6.62
CA ALA A 12 -13.29 -4.49 5.80
C ALA A 12 -13.52 -5.92 5.31
N THR A 13 -13.08 -6.27 4.12
CA THR A 13 -13.12 -7.64 3.60
C THR A 13 -11.76 -8.11 3.12
N PHE A 14 -11.32 -9.21 3.71
CA PHE A 14 -10.07 -9.91 3.38
C PHE A 14 -10.26 -10.99 2.31
N HIS A 15 -11.50 -11.34 1.96
CA HIS A 15 -11.87 -12.31 0.92
C HIS A 15 -12.60 -11.64 -0.26
N TYR A 16 -12.28 -10.37 -0.56
CA TYR A 16 -12.94 -9.67 -1.67
C TYR A 16 -12.79 -10.46 -2.98
N GLN A 17 -13.91 -10.77 -3.64
CA GLN A 17 -14.00 -11.59 -4.86
C GLN A 17 -13.62 -13.08 -4.70
N GLY A 18 -13.45 -13.58 -3.47
CA GLY A 18 -13.37 -15.01 -3.18
C GLY A 18 -14.75 -15.70 -3.17
N GLU A 19 -14.76 -17.03 -3.18
CA GLU A 19 -16.01 -17.82 -3.17
C GLU A 19 -16.84 -17.63 -1.88
N ASN A 20 -16.19 -17.25 -0.77
CA ASN A 20 -16.85 -16.96 0.51
C ASN A 20 -16.42 -15.60 1.08
N ILE A 21 -17.05 -14.52 0.59
CA ILE A 21 -16.78 -13.14 1.03
C ILE A 21 -17.10 -12.95 2.52
N GLU A 22 -18.12 -13.65 3.04
CA GLU A 22 -18.63 -13.50 4.41
C GLU A 22 -17.58 -13.90 5.46
N GLU A 23 -16.82 -14.97 5.22
CA GLU A 23 -15.72 -15.39 6.11
C GLU A 23 -14.61 -14.33 6.24
N GLY A 24 -14.45 -13.49 5.22
CA GLY A 24 -13.47 -12.42 5.22
C GLY A 24 -13.99 -11.10 5.77
N LEU A 25 -15.26 -11.01 6.17
CA LEU A 25 -15.84 -9.77 6.70
C LEU A 25 -15.29 -9.49 8.09
N PHE A 26 -14.74 -8.30 8.25
CA PHE A 26 -14.27 -7.77 9.50
C PHE A 26 -15.05 -6.51 9.82
N GLY A 27 -16.10 -6.69 10.62
CA GLY A 27 -17.07 -5.64 10.95
C GLY A 27 -17.17 -5.36 12.44
N PRO A 28 -18.27 -4.73 12.87
CA PRO A 28 -18.48 -4.35 14.27
C PRO A 28 -18.32 -5.48 15.29
N GLU A 29 -18.76 -6.70 14.97
CA GLU A 29 -18.67 -7.83 15.88
C GLU A 29 -17.25 -8.39 15.98
N GLU A 30 -16.50 -8.40 14.88
CA GLU A 30 -15.09 -8.83 14.87
C GLU A 30 -14.21 -7.81 15.59
N ILE A 31 -14.48 -6.51 15.42
CA ILE A 31 -13.77 -5.43 16.13
C ILE A 31 -13.87 -5.64 17.65
N LYS A 32 -15.06 -5.97 18.17
CA LYS A 32 -15.29 -6.22 19.60
C LYS A 32 -14.56 -7.45 20.15
N LYS A 33 -14.21 -8.41 19.30
CA LYS A 33 -13.52 -9.66 19.71
C LYS A 33 -12.02 -9.45 19.92
N VAL A 34 -11.46 -8.35 19.44
CA VAL A 34 -10.04 -8.03 19.62
C VAL A 34 -9.87 -7.31 20.96
N TYR A 35 -9.10 -7.91 21.86
CA TYR A 35 -8.76 -7.31 23.14
C TYR A 35 -7.74 -6.19 22.95
N GLU A 36 -7.98 -5.03 23.55
CA GLU A 36 -7.06 -3.88 23.59
C GLU A 36 -5.63 -4.29 23.99
N SER A 37 -5.48 -5.21 24.96
CA SER A 37 -4.19 -5.67 25.51
C SER A 37 -3.25 -6.35 24.51
N VAL A 38 -3.69 -6.59 23.26
CA VAL A 38 -2.82 -7.11 22.19
C VAL A 38 -2.01 -6.00 21.51
N PHE A 39 -2.37 -4.73 21.73
CA PHE A 39 -1.70 -3.58 21.13
C PHE A 39 -0.65 -3.00 22.09
N ASP A 40 0.43 -2.49 21.52
CA ASP A 40 1.42 -1.69 22.24
C ASP A 40 0.85 -0.31 22.58
N PHE A 41 1.39 0.33 23.61
CA PHE A 41 0.91 1.62 24.12
C PHE A 41 0.90 2.73 23.06
N ASP A 42 1.84 2.70 22.11
CA ASP A 42 1.94 3.68 21.02
C ASP A 42 1.49 3.12 19.66
N ALA A 43 0.74 2.01 19.66
CA ALA A 43 0.31 1.34 18.46
C ALA A 43 -0.54 2.27 17.57
N LYS A 44 -0.28 2.17 16.25
CA LYS A 44 -1.03 2.88 15.21
C LYS A 44 -1.44 1.92 14.12
N ILE A 45 -2.69 2.02 13.72
CA ILE A 45 -3.27 1.20 12.65
C ILE A 45 -3.52 2.08 11.45
N THR A 46 -3.14 1.61 10.26
CA THR A 46 -3.55 2.23 9.00
C THR A 46 -4.35 1.22 8.21
N THR A 47 -5.61 1.53 7.92
CA THR A 47 -6.46 0.73 7.05
C THR A 47 -6.69 1.45 5.72
N TYR A 48 -6.48 0.70 4.64
CA TYR A 48 -6.76 1.15 3.28
C TYR A 48 -8.07 0.55 2.73
N ALA A 49 -8.90 -0.02 3.60
CA ALA A 49 -10.25 -0.42 3.22
C ALA A 49 -11.03 0.80 2.70
N CYS A 50 -11.70 0.62 1.55
CA CYS A 50 -12.52 1.67 0.95
C CYS A 50 -13.53 2.20 1.97
N ARG A 51 -13.58 3.51 2.18
CA ARG A 51 -14.61 4.17 3.00
C ARG A 51 -14.67 3.69 4.45
N ALA A 52 -13.58 3.12 4.99
CA ALA A 52 -13.53 2.72 6.39
C ALA A 52 -13.67 3.89 7.39
N GLY A 53 -13.53 5.13 6.93
CA GLY A 53 -13.78 6.34 7.70
C GLY A 53 -15.23 6.82 7.72
N ILE A 54 -16.18 6.11 7.10
CA ILE A 54 -17.61 6.48 7.11
C ILE A 54 -18.49 5.24 7.39
N SER A 55 -19.71 5.45 7.88
CA SER A 55 -20.72 4.38 8.05
C SER A 55 -21.94 4.56 7.14
N GLU A 56 -22.07 5.69 6.46
CA GLU A 56 -23.21 5.96 5.60
C GLU A 56 -22.92 5.69 4.12
N SER A 57 -23.95 5.24 3.40
CA SER A 57 -23.87 5.01 1.95
C SER A 57 -24.26 6.25 1.15
N GLY A 58 -23.42 6.63 0.19
CA GLY A 58 -23.68 7.81 -0.62
C GLY A 58 -22.65 8.08 -1.71
N GLY A 59 -23.07 8.93 -2.65
CA GLY A 59 -22.23 9.48 -3.72
C GLY A 59 -21.67 10.87 -3.40
N ASP A 60 -22.40 11.66 -2.61
CA ASP A 60 -22.06 13.04 -2.24
C ASP A 60 -22.51 13.35 -0.81
N PHE A 61 -21.56 13.79 0.02
CA PHE A 61 -21.76 14.21 1.41
C PHE A 61 -21.44 15.70 1.62
N THR A 62 -21.52 16.52 0.56
CA THR A 62 -21.29 17.97 0.68
C THR A 62 -22.26 18.57 1.69
N GLY A 63 -21.73 19.10 2.79
CA GLY A 63 -22.51 19.66 3.89
C GLY A 63 -23.31 18.63 4.70
N LYS A 64 -22.99 17.33 4.58
CA LYS A 64 -23.67 16.23 5.26
C LYS A 64 -22.71 15.41 6.11
N ASP A 65 -23.22 14.89 7.20
CA ASP A 65 -22.53 13.87 7.98
C ASP A 65 -22.54 12.53 7.23
N ALA A 66 -21.42 11.82 7.25
CA ALA A 66 -21.26 10.50 6.65
C ALA A 66 -21.11 9.39 7.72
N GLY A 67 -21.38 9.72 8.98
CA GLY A 67 -21.27 8.80 10.10
C GLY A 67 -19.81 8.49 10.44
N GLN A 68 -18.94 9.50 10.38
CA GLN A 68 -17.53 9.35 10.75
C GLN A 68 -17.38 8.83 12.19
N ASP A 69 -18.26 9.26 13.09
CA ASP A 69 -18.34 8.86 14.50
C ASP A 69 -18.68 7.37 14.71
N LYS A 70 -19.36 6.75 13.74
CA LYS A 70 -19.80 5.35 13.76
C LYS A 70 -19.04 4.47 12.77
N SER A 71 -18.09 5.06 12.05
CA SER A 71 -17.29 4.37 11.03
C SER A 71 -16.50 3.19 11.61
N PRO A 72 -16.14 2.19 10.78
CA PRO A 72 -15.22 1.13 11.19
C PRO A 72 -13.95 1.66 11.84
N ALA A 73 -13.34 2.71 11.28
CA ALA A 73 -12.13 3.31 11.82
C ALA A 73 -12.34 3.89 13.22
N GLN A 74 -13.45 4.59 13.45
CA GLN A 74 -13.76 5.13 14.77
C GLN A 74 -14.08 4.03 15.79
N ARG A 75 -14.79 2.97 15.38
CA ARG A 75 -15.04 1.80 16.23
C ARG A 75 -13.75 1.10 16.61
N MET A 76 -12.87 0.87 15.65
CA MET A 76 -11.53 0.29 15.91
C MET A 76 -10.75 1.17 16.88
N ALA A 77 -10.68 2.48 16.64
CA ALA A 77 -9.94 3.39 17.49
C ALA A 77 -10.45 3.32 18.94
N SER A 78 -11.77 3.45 19.14
CA SER A 78 -12.37 3.48 20.47
C SER A 78 -12.39 2.12 21.17
N THR A 79 -12.47 1.01 20.43
CA THR A 79 -12.52 -0.34 21.04
C THR A 79 -11.12 -0.83 21.44
N TRP A 80 -10.11 -0.40 20.70
CA TRP A 80 -8.74 -0.91 20.84
C TRP A 80 -7.79 0.09 21.49
N ASP A 81 -8.30 1.25 21.90
CA ASP A 81 -7.55 2.38 22.47
C ASP A 81 -6.29 2.76 21.64
N VAL A 82 -6.45 2.88 20.31
CA VAL A 82 -5.35 3.20 19.38
C VAL A 82 -5.73 4.24 18.33
N GLU A 83 -4.74 4.95 17.79
CA GLU A 83 -4.95 5.79 16.61
C GLU A 83 -5.15 4.93 15.36
N VAL A 84 -6.25 5.18 14.64
CA VAL A 84 -6.58 4.51 13.38
C VAL A 84 -6.59 5.53 12.25
N LYS A 85 -5.87 5.23 11.17
CA LYS A 85 -5.88 6.02 9.94
C LYS A 85 -6.70 5.33 8.87
N ALA A 86 -7.67 6.04 8.30
CA ALA A 86 -8.56 5.48 7.29
C ALA A 86 -8.98 6.53 6.24
N PHE A 87 -9.38 6.06 5.06
CA PHE A 87 -9.99 6.91 4.06
C PHE A 87 -11.50 7.06 4.30
N GLU A 88 -11.99 8.29 4.27
CA GLU A 88 -13.42 8.58 4.13
C GLU A 88 -13.91 8.29 2.69
N LYS A 89 -13.04 8.52 1.71
CA LYS A 89 -13.29 8.25 0.29
C LYS A 89 -12.92 6.82 -0.11
N ARG A 90 -13.24 6.43 -1.35
CA ARG A 90 -12.80 5.15 -1.91
C ARG A 90 -11.27 5.12 -2.02
N SER A 91 -10.69 3.95 -1.80
CA SER A 91 -9.25 3.72 -1.98
C SER A 91 -8.93 3.51 -3.46
N ILE A 92 -7.79 4.03 -3.92
CA ILE A 92 -7.23 3.78 -5.24
C ILE A 92 -6.07 2.81 -5.12
N TYR A 93 -6.23 1.63 -5.69
CA TYR A 93 -5.18 0.61 -5.75
C TYR A 93 -4.41 0.60 -7.08
N THR A 94 -4.85 1.35 -8.10
CA THR A 94 -4.27 1.28 -9.45
C THR A 94 -2.80 1.72 -9.52
N ILE A 95 -2.33 2.52 -8.56
CA ILE A 95 -0.94 2.98 -8.50
C ILE A 95 -0.05 2.08 -7.64
N VAL A 96 -0.62 1.15 -6.88
CA VAL A 96 0.08 0.38 -5.83
C VAL A 96 1.26 -0.41 -6.40
N TYR A 97 1.13 -0.89 -7.65
CA TYR A 97 2.18 -1.65 -8.35
C TYR A 97 2.81 -0.88 -9.50
N GLY A 98 2.89 0.44 -9.35
CA GLY A 98 3.53 1.35 -10.29
C GLY A 98 2.57 2.07 -11.22
N THR A 99 2.90 3.32 -11.51
CA THR A 99 2.26 4.08 -12.59
C THR A 99 2.71 3.58 -13.95
N GLY A 100 1.98 3.91 -15.03
CA GLY A 100 2.39 3.53 -16.40
C GLY A 100 3.80 4.01 -16.77
N LYS A 101 4.21 5.18 -16.25
CA LYS A 101 5.60 5.66 -16.40
C LYS A 101 6.59 4.77 -15.65
N GLU A 102 6.34 4.49 -14.37
CA GLU A 102 7.26 3.67 -13.57
C GLU A 102 7.37 2.24 -14.08
N ILE A 103 6.28 1.66 -14.58
CA ILE A 103 6.28 0.33 -15.20
C ILE A 103 7.16 0.36 -16.46
N LYS A 104 7.01 1.39 -17.31
CA LYS A 104 7.84 1.56 -18.50
C LYS A 104 9.33 1.74 -18.14
N ASP A 105 9.62 2.58 -17.15
CA ASP A 105 10.99 2.82 -16.69
C ASP A 105 11.59 1.52 -16.12
N ALA A 106 10.82 0.78 -15.33
CA ALA A 106 11.27 -0.47 -14.72
C ALA A 106 11.50 -1.60 -15.72
N GLY A 107 10.81 -1.60 -16.86
CA GLY A 107 11.13 -2.48 -17.99
C GLY A 107 12.56 -2.27 -18.51
N ASN A 108 13.04 -1.02 -18.51
CA ASN A 108 14.36 -0.65 -19.04
C ASN A 108 15.50 -0.76 -18.02
N TYR A 109 15.20 -0.89 -16.73
CA TYR A 109 16.24 -0.98 -15.68
C TYR A 109 17.19 -2.17 -15.89
N GLY A 110 16.74 -3.25 -16.53
CA GLY A 110 17.60 -4.39 -16.85
C GLY A 110 18.84 -4.00 -17.67
N GLU A 111 18.67 -3.12 -18.65
CA GLU A 111 19.76 -2.63 -19.51
C GLU A 111 20.72 -1.72 -18.73
N VAL A 112 20.19 -0.80 -17.95
CA VAL A 112 20.97 0.11 -17.10
C VAL A 112 21.82 -0.67 -16.10
N MET A 113 21.23 -1.67 -15.44
CA MET A 113 21.94 -2.53 -14.50
C MET A 113 23.03 -3.36 -15.18
N SER A 114 22.73 -3.93 -16.36
CA SER A 114 23.68 -4.75 -17.12
C SER A 114 24.88 -3.92 -17.58
N LYS A 115 24.63 -2.69 -18.05
CA LYS A 115 25.69 -1.75 -18.42
C LYS A 115 26.59 -1.41 -17.24
N TYR A 116 26.01 -1.05 -16.10
CA TYR A 116 26.77 -0.76 -14.88
C TYR A 116 27.65 -1.93 -14.44
N LEU A 117 27.11 -3.16 -14.46
CA LEU A 117 27.87 -4.36 -14.12
C LEU A 117 29.02 -4.62 -15.11
N ALA A 118 28.80 -4.41 -16.41
CA ALA A 118 29.84 -4.53 -17.42
C ALA A 118 30.95 -3.47 -17.23
N ASP A 119 30.58 -2.23 -16.92
CA ASP A 119 31.52 -1.14 -16.65
C ASP A 119 32.36 -1.43 -15.39
N ILE A 120 31.76 -2.04 -14.36
CA ILE A 120 32.47 -2.49 -13.16
C ILE A 120 33.49 -3.58 -13.49
N GLU A 121 33.11 -4.57 -14.31
CA GLU A 121 34.02 -5.64 -14.73
C GLU A 121 35.17 -5.11 -15.60
N ALA A 122 34.89 -4.17 -16.49
CA ALA A 122 35.93 -3.48 -17.28
C ALA A 122 36.89 -2.70 -16.37
N TYR A 123 36.37 -1.94 -15.40
CA TYR A 123 37.17 -1.23 -14.41
C TYR A 123 38.09 -2.17 -13.62
N LYS A 124 37.58 -3.32 -13.15
CA LYS A 124 38.38 -4.33 -12.43
C LYS A 124 39.53 -4.86 -13.30
N LYS A 125 39.26 -5.16 -14.58
CA LYS A 125 40.29 -5.61 -15.53
C LYS A 125 41.37 -4.56 -15.77
N GLU A 126 41.00 -3.29 -15.94
CA GLU A 126 41.97 -2.20 -16.15
C GLU A 126 42.83 -1.94 -14.91
N LYS A 127 42.23 -2.00 -13.72
CA LYS A 127 42.97 -1.90 -12.45
C LYS A 127 43.96 -3.05 -12.28
N ALA A 128 43.57 -4.28 -12.64
CA ALA A 128 44.44 -5.45 -12.59
C ALA A 128 45.64 -5.36 -13.56
N LYS A 129 45.50 -4.66 -14.69
CA LYS A 129 46.61 -4.34 -15.61
C LYS A 129 47.55 -3.25 -15.10
N GLY A 130 47.32 -2.70 -13.91
CA GLY A 130 48.17 -1.68 -13.29
C GLY A 130 47.82 -0.24 -13.66
N ASN A 131 46.66 0.01 -14.29
CA ASN A 131 46.22 1.37 -14.61
C ASN A 131 45.80 2.13 -13.34
N LYS A 132 46.70 2.97 -12.82
CA LYS A 132 46.48 3.78 -11.61
C LYS A 132 45.47 4.92 -11.79
N ASN A 133 45.15 5.29 -13.04
CA ASN A 133 44.23 6.38 -13.36
C ASN A 133 42.80 5.89 -13.66
N ALA A 134 42.56 4.58 -13.64
CA ALA A 134 41.23 4.01 -13.85
C ALA A 134 40.26 4.49 -12.76
N LYS A 135 39.11 5.02 -13.16
CA LYS A 135 38.05 5.47 -12.25
C LYS A 135 36.92 4.44 -12.19
N PRO A 136 36.37 4.14 -11.00
CA PRO A 136 35.21 3.28 -10.90
C PRO A 136 34.00 3.95 -11.57
N PRO A 137 33.12 3.19 -12.23
CA PRO A 137 31.86 3.73 -12.73
C PRO A 137 30.97 4.14 -11.57
N GLU A 138 30.13 5.14 -11.80
CA GLU A 138 29.16 5.62 -10.81
C GLU A 138 27.98 4.64 -10.71
N LYS A 139 27.62 4.25 -9.48
CA LYS A 139 26.44 3.41 -9.24
C LYS A 139 25.20 4.22 -9.61
N PRO A 140 24.29 3.68 -10.45
CA PRO A 140 23.05 4.38 -10.78
C PRO A 140 22.30 4.81 -9.51
N LYS A 141 21.73 6.01 -9.55
CA LYS A 141 20.85 6.49 -8.48
C LYS A 141 19.68 5.51 -8.33
N ASP A 142 19.31 5.18 -7.10
CA ASP A 142 18.21 4.27 -6.77
C ASP A 142 18.36 2.84 -7.32
N TYR A 143 19.59 2.38 -7.59
CA TYR A 143 19.89 1.04 -8.13
C TYR A 143 19.16 -0.11 -7.39
N ASP A 144 19.06 -0.04 -6.07
CA ASP A 144 18.43 -1.09 -5.27
C ASP A 144 16.90 -1.13 -5.51
N ILE A 145 16.28 0.04 -5.72
CA ILE A 145 14.87 0.15 -6.14
C ILE A 145 14.73 -0.34 -7.58
N MET A 146 15.66 0.00 -8.48
CA MET A 146 15.66 -0.46 -9.86
C MET A 146 15.68 -1.99 -9.94
N GLN A 147 16.53 -2.63 -9.15
CA GLN A 147 16.64 -4.08 -9.08
C GLN A 147 15.33 -4.73 -8.62
N LYS A 148 14.74 -4.23 -7.52
CA LYS A 148 13.46 -4.73 -6.99
C LYS A 148 12.34 -4.59 -8.02
N ARG A 149 12.15 -3.38 -8.57
CA ARG A 149 11.06 -3.10 -9.52
C ARG A 149 11.22 -3.86 -10.85
N ASN A 150 12.45 -4.02 -11.36
CA ASN A 150 12.69 -4.83 -12.56
C ASN A 150 12.34 -6.30 -12.33
N ARG A 151 12.70 -6.84 -11.16
CA ARG A 151 12.35 -8.20 -10.77
C ARG A 151 10.83 -8.37 -10.61
N ASP A 152 10.17 -7.42 -9.95
CA ASP A 152 8.71 -7.43 -9.77
C ASP A 152 7.99 -7.50 -11.12
N LEU A 153 8.42 -6.73 -12.12
CA LEU A 153 7.81 -6.76 -13.45
C LEU A 153 8.00 -8.10 -14.16
N LYS A 154 9.20 -8.68 -14.10
CA LYS A 154 9.47 -9.99 -14.72
C LYS A 154 8.61 -11.08 -14.10
N GLU A 155 8.61 -11.18 -12.77
CA GLU A 155 7.82 -12.20 -12.07
C GLU A 155 6.31 -12.01 -12.32
N ARG A 156 5.82 -10.76 -12.38
CA ARG A 156 4.42 -10.49 -12.74
C ARG A 156 4.07 -10.95 -14.15
N MET A 157 4.91 -10.65 -15.14
CA MET A 157 4.71 -11.09 -16.52
C MET A 157 4.75 -12.62 -16.62
N ASP A 158 5.69 -13.26 -15.93
CA ASP A 158 5.81 -14.72 -15.88
C ASP A 158 4.58 -15.35 -15.22
N ASN A 159 4.06 -14.77 -14.14
CA ASN A 159 2.84 -15.23 -13.47
C ASN A 159 1.62 -15.10 -14.39
N GLU A 160 1.43 -13.94 -15.02
CA GLU A 160 0.32 -13.69 -15.95
C GLU A 160 0.31 -14.70 -17.11
N ASN A 161 1.48 -15.05 -17.64
CA ASN A 161 1.63 -16.04 -18.70
C ASN A 161 1.36 -17.49 -18.24
N ASN A 162 1.47 -17.78 -16.94
CA ASN A 162 1.34 -19.13 -16.37
C ASN A 162 0.08 -19.31 -15.50
N GLY A 163 -0.88 -18.38 -15.58
CA GLY A 163 -2.11 -18.42 -14.79
C GLY A 163 -1.93 -18.10 -13.30
N GLY A 164 -0.75 -17.60 -12.91
CA GLY A 164 -0.49 -17.02 -11.61
C GLY A 164 -1.04 -15.59 -11.53
N GLY A 165 -1.57 -15.21 -10.36
CA GLY A 165 -2.01 -13.83 -10.12
C GLY A 165 -0.83 -12.83 -10.11
N PRO A 166 -1.10 -11.51 -10.19
CA PRO A 166 -0.07 -10.47 -10.19
C PRO A 166 0.54 -10.33 -8.79
N ILE A 167 1.40 -11.26 -8.40
CA ILE A 167 2.14 -11.21 -7.13
C ILE A 167 3.44 -10.44 -7.37
N ALA A 168 3.59 -9.29 -6.70
CA ALA A 168 4.87 -8.58 -6.64
C ALA A 168 5.68 -9.15 -5.46
N PRO A 169 6.83 -9.80 -5.69
CA PRO A 169 7.61 -10.45 -4.62
C PRO A 169 8.14 -9.47 -3.58
N ASN A 170 8.33 -8.20 -3.95
CA ASN A 170 8.82 -7.16 -3.04
C ASN A 170 7.70 -6.31 -2.43
N GLY A 171 6.44 -6.71 -2.59
CA GLY A 171 5.28 -5.96 -2.12
C GLY A 171 4.93 -4.75 -2.98
N SER A 172 4.11 -3.85 -2.45
CA SER A 172 3.64 -2.66 -3.16
C SER A 172 4.74 -1.63 -3.39
N TRP A 173 4.72 -0.97 -4.54
CA TRP A 173 5.60 0.16 -4.87
C TRP A 173 5.12 1.46 -4.22
N HIS A 174 3.81 1.60 -4.04
CA HIS A 174 3.16 2.76 -3.46
C HIS A 174 2.05 2.32 -2.49
N LEU A 175 1.78 3.17 -1.51
CA LEU A 175 0.60 3.01 -0.68
C LEU A 175 -0.67 3.35 -1.49
N PRO A 176 -1.83 2.74 -1.18
CA PRO A 176 -3.08 3.09 -1.84
C PRO A 176 -3.39 4.58 -1.72
N GLY A 177 -3.92 5.15 -2.79
CA GLY A 177 -4.32 6.55 -2.86
C GLY A 177 -5.79 6.77 -2.49
N THR A 178 -6.24 8.01 -2.59
CA THR A 178 -7.64 8.39 -2.37
C THR A 178 -8.33 8.72 -3.68
N ALA A 179 -9.53 8.17 -3.91
CA ALA A 179 -10.33 8.47 -5.08
C ALA A 179 -11.05 9.82 -4.99
N LYS A 180 -11.72 10.21 -6.08
CA LYS A 180 -12.54 11.43 -6.09
C LYS A 180 -13.83 11.28 -5.27
N THR A 181 -14.39 10.07 -5.20
CA THR A 181 -15.71 9.79 -4.60
C THR A 181 -15.63 9.10 -3.23
N PRO A 182 -16.63 9.28 -2.35
CA PRO A 182 -17.78 10.19 -2.48
C PRO A 182 -17.35 11.67 -2.46
N GLU A 183 -18.15 12.54 -3.06
CA GLU A 183 -17.98 14.00 -2.99
C GLU A 183 -18.23 14.54 -1.58
N GLY A 184 -17.74 15.74 -1.27
CA GLY A 184 -17.91 16.38 0.04
C GLY A 184 -17.03 15.85 1.19
N LEU A 185 -16.37 14.70 1.03
CA LEU A 185 -15.50 14.10 2.05
C LEU A 185 -14.03 14.52 1.93
N LYS A 186 -13.24 14.25 2.98
CA LYS A 186 -11.81 14.62 3.04
C LYS A 186 -10.96 13.71 2.14
N VAL A 187 -9.87 14.27 1.61
CA VAL A 187 -8.86 13.56 0.79
C VAL A 187 -7.71 13.10 1.68
N GLY A 188 -7.15 11.93 1.40
CA GLY A 188 -6.06 11.36 2.20
C GLY A 188 -6.56 10.64 3.44
N LEU A 189 -5.62 10.01 4.15
CA LEU A 189 -5.90 9.31 5.39
C LEU A 189 -6.32 10.32 6.47
N GLN A 190 -7.47 10.07 7.08
CA GLN A 190 -7.94 10.81 8.24
C GLN A 190 -7.57 10.05 9.51
N ASN A 191 -7.27 10.79 10.57
CA ASN A 191 -6.94 10.21 11.86
C ASN A 191 -8.21 10.10 12.71
N TYR A 192 -8.46 8.90 13.22
CA TYR A 192 -9.50 8.58 14.17
C TYR A 192 -8.81 8.20 15.47
N LYS A 193 -9.21 8.84 16.56
CA LYS A 193 -8.66 8.61 17.90
C LYS A 193 -9.78 8.06 18.79
N PRO A 194 -9.43 7.33 19.85
CA PRO A 194 -10.38 7.01 20.91
C PRO A 194 -11.12 8.27 21.35
N ILE A 195 -12.43 8.15 21.57
CA ILE A 195 -13.30 9.31 21.85
C ILE A 195 -12.84 10.01 23.13
N GLU A 196 -12.39 9.22 24.10
CA GLU A 196 -11.79 9.60 25.38
C GLU A 196 -10.51 10.43 25.24
N TRP A 197 -9.73 10.28 24.15
CA TRP A 197 -8.51 11.06 23.93
C TRP A 197 -8.78 12.50 23.47
N ASN A 198 -10.04 12.86 23.19
CA ASN A 198 -10.43 14.21 22.80
C ASN A 198 -10.82 15.08 24.02
N THR A 199 -10.52 14.63 25.23
CA THR A 199 -10.65 15.40 26.49
C THR A 199 -9.38 16.21 26.79
#